data_AF-A0A2D6MC22-F1
#
_entry.id   AF-A0A2D6MC22-F1
#
_cell.length_a   1.000
_cell.length_b   1.000
_cell.length_c   1.000
_cell.angle_alpha   90.00
_cell.angle_beta   90.00
_cell.angle_gamma   90.00
#
_symmetry.space_group_name_H-M   'P 1'
#
loop_
_entity.id
_entity.type
_entity.pdbx_description
1 polymer ?
#
loop_
_entity_poly.entity_id
_entity_poly.type
_entity_poly.pdbx_seq_one_letter_code
_entity_poly.pdbx_strand_id
1 'polypeptide(L)' 'MQLSNQALGAIMMALQESLMTQNDIVPVLQGFELEETNEGLIVKNPPTIRVSNDEQITKEDLENLAR' A
#
# COMPACT_ATOMS: atom_id res chain seq x y z
N MET A 1 5.44 -6.07 22.93
CA MET A 1 4.65 -5.59 21.79
C MET A 1 5.57 -5.36 20.60
N GLN A 2 5.26 -5.95 19.46
CA GLN A 2 5.96 -5.76 18.19
C GLN A 2 4.92 -5.57 17.08
N LEU A 3 5.30 -4.97 15.96
CA LEU A 3 4.45 -4.89 14.78
C LEU A 3 4.30 -6.28 14.15
N SER A 4 3.07 -6.63 13.77
CA SER A 4 2.81 -7.82 12.96
C SER A 4 3.34 -7.62 11.53
N ASN A 5 3.44 -8.72 10.77
CA ASN A 5 3.75 -8.67 9.33
C ASN A 5 2.74 -7.81 8.54
N GLN A 6 1.47 -7.82 8.95
CA GLN A 6 0.43 -7.00 8.33
C GLN A 6 0.67 -5.51 8.57
N ALA A 7 1.04 -5.12 9.79
CA ALA A 7 1.35 -3.73 10.11
C ALA A 7 2.61 -3.25 9.37
N LEU A 8 3.64 -4.09 9.27
CA LEU A 8 4.80 -3.83 8.43
C LEU A 8 4.41 -3.62 6.95
N GLY A 9 3.52 -4.45 6.42
CA GLY A 9 2.97 -4.27 5.07
C GLY A 9 2.25 -2.93 4.89
N ALA A 10 1.43 -2.52 5.86
CA ALA A 10 0.75 -1.22 5.84
C ALA A 10 1.71 -0.03 5.88
N ILE A 11 2.80 -0.13 6.66
CA ILE A 11 3.86 0.89 6.70
C ILE A 11 4.59 0.97 5.36
N MET A 12 4.94 -0.17 4.77
CA MET A 12 5.58 -0.19 3.44
C MET A 12 4.68 0.43 2.38
N MET A 13 3.36 0.21 2.46
CA MET A 13 2.42 0.86 1.57
C MET A 13 2.41 2.39 1.74
N ALA A 14 2.29 2.88 2.98
CA ALA A 14 2.35 4.32 3.26
C ALA A 14 3.65 4.94 2.72
N LEU A 15 4.77 4.25 2.91
CA LEU A 15 6.07 4.70 2.44
C LEU A 15 6.15 4.80 0.91
N GLN A 16 5.65 3.79 0.20
CA GLN A 16 5.64 3.79 -1.26
C GLN A 16 4.81 4.96 -1.81
N GLU A 17 3.63 5.20 -1.26
CA GLU A 17 2.80 6.35 -1.65
C GLU A 17 3.53 7.67 -1.41
N SER A 18 4.10 7.85 -0.21
CA SER A 18 4.78 9.10 0.16
C SER A 18 6.00 9.38 -0.71
N LEU A 19 6.71 8.33 -1.15
CA LEU A 19 7.80 8.47 -2.11
C LEU A 19 7.30 8.84 -3.52
N MET A 20 6.18 8.26 -3.97
CA MET A 20 5.59 8.57 -5.28
C MET A 20 5.03 9.99 -5.34
N THR A 21 4.36 10.43 -4.28
CA THR A 21 3.69 11.74 -4.22
C THR A 21 4.58 12.83 -3.61
N GLN A 22 5.79 12.48 -3.16
CA GLN A 22 6.73 13.37 -2.46
C GLN A 22 6.13 14.05 -1.23
N ASN A 23 5.20 13.37 -0.56
CA ASN A 23 4.52 13.86 0.64
C ASN A 23 5.20 13.35 1.92
N ASP A 24 4.97 14.05 3.02
CA ASP A 24 5.41 13.59 4.35
C ASP A 24 4.58 12.38 4.79
N ILE A 25 5.26 11.30 5.19
CA ILE A 25 4.67 10.05 5.65
C ILE A 25 4.16 10.14 7.10
N VAL A 26 4.69 11.07 7.91
CA VAL A 26 4.40 11.15 9.35
C VAL A 26 2.89 11.30 9.64
N PRO A 27 2.13 12.18 8.96
CA PRO A 27 0.68 12.29 9.19
C PRO A 27 -0.09 11.00 8.88
N VAL A 28 0.38 10.22 7.90
CA VAL A 28 -0.24 8.93 7.53
C VAL A 28 -0.05 7.91 8.64
N LEU A 29 1.19 7.77 9.14
CA LEU A 29 1.49 6.85 10.24
C LEU A 29 0.81 7.24 11.55
N GLN A 30 0.66 8.54 11.82
CA GLN A 30 -0.09 9.02 12.98
C GLN A 30 -1.59 8.70 12.91
N GLY A 31 -2.13 8.51 11.69
CA GLY A 31 -3.51 8.10 11.47
C GLY A 31 -3.76 6.60 11.63
N PHE A 32 -2.74 5.78 11.87
CA PHE A 32 -2.93 4.33 11.99
C PHE A 32 -3.66 3.96 13.28
N GLU A 33 -4.77 3.25 13.10
CA GLU A 33 -5.53 2.62 14.17
C GLU A 33 -4.90 1.26 14.47
N LEU A 34 -4.17 1.18 15.59
CA LEU A 34 -3.47 -0.03 16.01
C LEU A 34 -4.31 -0.87 16.96
N GLU A 35 -4.39 -2.17 16.69
CA GLU A 35 -5.04 -3.15 17.58
C GLU A 35 -4.01 -4.22 17.99
N GLU A 36 -3.96 -4.56 19.27
CA GLU A 36 -3.10 -5.65 19.77
C GLU A 36 -3.78 -7.00 19.55
N THR A 37 -3.03 -7.94 18.98
CA THR A 37 -3.48 -9.31 18.73
C THR A 37 -2.43 -10.31 19.18
N ASN A 38 -2.75 -11.61 19.09
CA ASN A 38 -1.80 -12.69 19.39
C ASN A 38 -0.58 -12.71 18.45
N GLU A 39 -0.66 -12.06 17.28
CA GLU A 39 0.41 -11.99 16.28
C GLU A 39 1.19 -10.66 16.33
N GLY A 40 0.88 -9.79 17.30
CA GLY A 40 1.43 -8.44 17.44
C GLY A 40 0.41 -7.35 17.09
N LEU A 41 0.90 -6.12 16.93
CA LEU A 41 0.07 -4.97 16.55
C LEU A 41 -0.31 -5.07 15.07
N ILE A 42 -1.59 -4.93 14.78
CA ILE A 42 -2.14 -4.84 13.42
C ILE A 42 -2.64 -3.41 13.15
N VAL A 43 -2.72 -3.02 11.88
CA VAL A 43 -3.29 -1.75 11.42
C VAL A 43 -4.70 -2.00 10.89
N LYS A 44 -5.72 -1.37 11.49
CA LYS A 44 -7.14 -1.55 11.15
C LYS A 44 -7.59 -0.78 9.91
N ASN A 45 -6.89 0.30 9.61
CA ASN A 45 -7.16 1.22 8.52
C ASN A 45 -5.92 1.33 7.59
N PRO A 46 -5.48 0.23 6.95
CA PRO A 46 -4.32 0.29 6.07
C PRO A 46 -4.59 1.23 4.88
N PRO A 47 -3.56 1.96 4.41
CA PRO A 47 -3.70 2.88 3.29
C PRO A 47 -4.07 2.14 2.00
N THR A 48 -4.90 2.75 1.16
CA THR A 48 -5.30 2.20 -0.14
C THR A 48 -4.33 2.68 -1.22
N ILE A 49 -3.40 1.82 -1.64
CA ILE A 49 -2.56 2.12 -2.82
C ILE A 49 -3.35 1.80 -4.08
N ARG A 50 -3.53 2.81 -4.93
CA ARG A 50 -3.87 2.58 -6.33
C ARG A 50 -2.59 2.17 -7.04
N VAL A 51 -2.38 0.87 -7.20
CA VAL A 51 -1.38 0.38 -8.14
C VAL A 51 -1.96 0.68 -9.51
N SER A 52 -1.50 1.77 -10.14
CA SER A 52 -1.65 1.89 -11.57
C SER A 52 -0.92 0.69 -12.15
N ASN A 53 -1.62 -0.22 -12.83
CA ASN A 53 -0.97 -1.24 -13.64
C ASN A 53 -0.17 -0.49 -14.72
N ASP A 54 1.08 -0.13 -14.42
CA ASP A 54 2.11 0.19 -15.40
C ASP A 54 2.56 -1.11 -16.10
N GLU A 55 1.63 -2.05 -16.33
CA GLU A 55 1.82 -3.07 -17.33
C GLU A 55 1.88 -2.32 -18.66
N GLN A 56 3.07 -2.29 -19.26
CA GLN A 56 3.24 -1.79 -20.62
C GLN A 56 2.22 -2.52 -21.48
N ILE A 57 1.23 -1.78 -22.00
CA ILE A 57 0.24 -2.33 -22.91
C ILE A 57 1.03 -3.01 -24.03
N THR A 58 0.96 -4.33 -24.08
CA THR A 58 1.72 -5.10 -25.06
C THR A 58 1.04 -4.96 -26.42
N LYS A 59 1.77 -5.24 -27.50
CA LYS A 59 1.15 -5.27 -28.84
C LYS A 59 0.01 -6.29 -28.91
N GLU A 60 0.11 -7.38 -28.14
CA GLU A 60 -0.93 -8.42 -28.04
C GLU A 60 -2.22 -7.88 -27.40
N ASP A 61 -2.11 -7.03 -26.37
CA ASP A 61 -3.27 -6.38 -25.73
C ASP A 61 -4.00 -5.44 -26.70
N LEU A 62 -3.25 -4.71 -27.53
CA LEU A 62 -3.82 -3.83 -28.57
C LEU A 62 -4.54 -4.60 -29.68
N GLU A 63 -4.00 -5.76 -30.08
CA GLU A 63 -4.59 -6.61 -31.12
C GLU A 63 -5.91 -7.26 -30.67
N ASN A 64 -6.03 -7.59 -29.39
CA ASN A 64 -7.24 -8.17 -28.82
C ASN A 64 -8.38 -7.16 -28.66
N LEU A 65 -8.08 -5.86 -28.53
CA LEU A 65 -9.07 -4.78 -28.47
C LEU A 65 -9.70 -4.43 -29.83
N ALA A 66 -9.07 -4.83 -30.95
CA ALA A 66 -9.50 -4.53 -32.31
C ALA A 66 -10.33 -5.64 -32.98
N ARG A 67 -10.60 -6.75 -32.27
CA ARG A 67 -11.48 -7.85 -32.71
C ARG A 67 -12.86 -7.73 -32.06
#